data_AF-A0A7C7YN49-F1
#
_entry.id   AF-A0A7C7YN49-F1
#
_cell.length_a   1.000
_cell.length_b   1.000
_cell.length_c   1.000
_cell.angle_alpha   90.00
_cell.angle_beta   90.00
_cell.angle_gamma   90.00
#
_symmetry.space_group_name_H-M   'P 1'
#
loop_
_entity.id
_entity.type
_entity.pdbx_description
1 polymer ?
#
loop_
_entity_poly.entity_id
_entity_poly.type
_entity_poly.pdbx_seq_one_letter_code
_entity_poly.pdbx_strand_id
1 'polypeptide(L)'
;MNRKNDENNIDASVKTNQIDNNGIVHLSNGIKLELSQCKLIPPGSNDYVNVVMMFSLENMYDPIIKCPNCDSTIPWDRPILLMDNMQFVYPCSDCKWVWERQSFNMRKFRIENR
;
A
#
# COMPACT_ATOMS: atom_id res chain seq x y z
N MET A 1 32.92 1.86 -10.71
CA MET A 1 31.53 2.04 -11.20
C MET A 1 30.81 3.00 -10.27
N ASN A 2 30.23 4.06 -10.83
CA ASN A 2 29.58 5.17 -10.12
C ASN A 2 28.42 4.69 -9.22
N ARG A 3 28.51 4.91 -7.91
CA ARG A 3 27.35 4.90 -7.01
C ARG A 3 26.72 6.30 -7.03
N LYS A 4 25.95 6.57 -8.08
CA LYS A 4 24.96 7.66 -8.07
C LYS A 4 23.60 7.01 -8.22
N ASN A 5 22.64 7.53 -7.47
CA ASN A 5 21.22 7.15 -7.37
C ASN A 5 20.95 6.19 -6.23
N ASP A 6 20.49 6.73 -5.11
CA ASP A 6 19.30 6.26 -4.39
C ASP A 6 18.92 7.23 -3.25
N GLU A 7 19.03 8.55 -3.49
CA GLU A 7 18.68 9.59 -2.50
C GLU A 7 17.16 9.74 -2.29
N ASN A 8 16.33 8.99 -3.02
CA ASN A 8 14.86 9.07 -2.95
C ASN A 8 14.19 7.74 -2.56
N ASN A 9 14.95 6.71 -2.17
CA ASN A 9 14.33 5.47 -1.73
C ASN A 9 13.79 5.65 -0.31
N ILE A 10 12.46 5.73 -0.23
CA ILE A 10 11.73 5.69 1.04
C ILE A 10 12.10 4.38 1.72
N ASP A 11 12.76 4.50 2.86
CA ASP A 11 13.23 3.38 3.64
C ASP A 11 12.06 2.44 3.96
N ALA A 12 12.28 1.13 3.78
CA ALA A 12 11.27 0.08 3.94
C ALA A 12 10.75 -0.07 5.39
N SER A 13 11.15 0.85 6.27
CA SER A 13 10.84 0.94 7.69
C SER A 13 9.58 1.77 8.01
N VAL A 14 8.93 2.40 7.01
CA VAL A 14 7.69 3.15 7.22
C VAL A 14 6.58 2.23 7.71
N LYS A 15 6.13 2.48 8.94
CA LYS A 15 4.98 1.79 9.52
C LYS A 15 3.70 2.34 8.93
N THR A 16 2.72 1.45 8.76
CA THR A 16 1.39 1.81 8.24
C THR A 16 0.70 2.91 9.05
N ASN A 17 1.06 3.09 10.33
CA ASN A 17 0.51 4.13 11.20
C ASN A 17 1.09 5.52 11.00
N GLN A 18 2.07 5.67 10.12
CA GLN A 18 2.64 6.95 9.73
C GLN A 18 1.99 7.49 8.44
N ILE A 19 1.01 6.77 7.91
CA ILE A 19 0.32 7.06 6.65
C ILE A 19 -1.04 7.66 6.97
N ASP A 20 -1.32 8.81 6.37
CA ASP A 20 -2.64 9.41 6.40
C ASP A 20 -3.57 8.84 5.31
N ASN A 21 -4.82 9.27 5.34
CA ASN A 21 -5.88 8.79 4.46
C ASN A 21 -5.64 9.14 2.98
N ASN A 22 -4.76 10.12 2.70
CA ASN A 22 -4.37 10.51 1.34
C ASN A 22 -3.17 9.68 0.84
N GLY A 23 -2.66 8.76 1.64
CA GLY A 23 -1.46 8.00 1.32
C GLY A 23 -0.19 8.83 1.44
N ILE A 24 -0.19 9.87 2.29
CA ILE A 24 1.00 10.66 2.58
C ILE A 24 1.64 10.15 3.86
N VAL A 25 2.95 9.86 3.77
CA VAL A 25 3.80 9.61 4.93
C VAL A 25 4.40 10.93 5.38
N HIS A 26 4.19 11.28 6.65
CA HIS A 26 4.78 12.48 7.26
C HIS A 26 5.99 12.08 8.09
N LEU A 27 7.18 12.49 7.64
CA LEU A 27 8.43 12.26 8.37
C LEU A 27 8.65 13.34 9.43
N SER A 28 9.40 13.00 10.49
CA SER A 28 9.65 13.89 11.64
C SER A 28 10.39 15.18 11.29
N ASN A 29 11.09 15.21 10.15
CA ASN A 29 11.79 16.38 9.62
C ASN A 29 10.91 17.28 8.72
N GLY A 30 9.60 17.01 8.63
CA GLY A 30 8.66 17.78 7.82
C GLY A 30 8.59 17.38 6.35
N ILE A 31 9.36 16.37 5.92
CA ILE A 31 9.26 15.81 4.57
C ILE A 31 7.97 15.01 4.45
N LYS A 32 7.31 15.16 3.30
CA LYS A 32 6.12 14.41 2.92
C LYS A 32 6.43 13.50 1.75
N LEU A 33 5.95 12.27 1.81
CA LEU A 33 6.16 11.26 0.78
C LEU A 33 4.84 10.68 0.33
N GLU A 34 4.64 10.55 -0.98
CA GLU A 34 3.42 9.98 -1.55
C GLU A 34 3.59 8.47 -1.74
N LEU A 35 2.67 7.67 -1.20
CA LEU A 35 2.68 6.21 -1.35
C LEU A 35 2.54 5.76 -2.81
N SER A 36 1.86 6.54 -3.65
CA SER A 36 1.76 6.28 -5.09
C SER A 36 3.11 6.21 -5.81
N GLN A 37 4.15 6.82 -5.24
CA GLN A 37 5.50 6.84 -5.79
C GLN A 37 6.41 5.77 -5.17
N CYS A 38 5.88 4.98 -4.22
CA CYS A 38 6.65 3.96 -3.51
C CYS A 38 6.78 2.68 -4.33
N LYS A 39 7.81 1.91 -3.96
CA LYS A 39 7.98 0.52 -4.37
C LYS A 39 8.08 -0.37 -3.13
N LEU A 40 7.47 -1.54 -3.19
CA LEU A 40 7.48 -2.50 -2.09
C LEU A 40 8.02 -3.85 -2.57
N ILE A 41 8.57 -4.63 -1.64
CA ILE A 41 9.08 -5.98 -1.94
C ILE A 41 8.09 -7.01 -1.37
N PRO A 42 7.51 -7.90 -2.20
CA PRO A 42 6.66 -8.99 -1.74
C PRO A 42 7.40 -9.98 -0.83
N PRO A 43 6.72 -10.66 0.10
CA PRO A 43 7.32 -11.72 0.90
C PRO A 43 7.94 -12.81 0.01
N GLY A 44 9.22 -13.12 0.25
CA GLY A 44 9.95 -14.14 -0.52
C GLY A 44 10.41 -13.71 -1.91
N SER A 45 10.22 -12.43 -2.28
CA SER A 45 10.77 -11.83 -3.49
C SER A 45 11.99 -10.96 -3.17
N ASN A 46 12.84 -10.72 -4.18
CA ASN A 46 13.91 -9.72 -4.12
C ASN A 46 13.63 -8.52 -5.05
N ASP A 47 12.53 -8.56 -5.80
CA ASP A 47 12.19 -7.54 -6.79
C ASP A 47 11.23 -6.51 -6.20
N TYR A 48 11.51 -5.23 -6.51
CA TYR A 48 10.65 -4.12 -6.20
C TYR A 48 9.45 -4.07 -7.13
N VAL A 49 8.28 -3.83 -6.55
CA VAL A 49 6.98 -3.80 -7.22
C VAL A 49 6.39 -2.41 -6.99
N ASN A 50 5.98 -1.73 -8.07
CA ASN A 50 5.48 -0.36 -8.00
C ASN A 50 4.02 -0.31 -7.56
N VAL A 51 3.63 0.75 -6.86
CA VAL A 51 2.22 1.06 -6.62
C VAL A 51 1.60 1.58 -7.92
N VAL A 52 0.48 0.98 -8.32
CA VAL A 52 -0.29 1.38 -9.52
C VAL A 52 -1.47 2.28 -9.13
N MET A 53 -2.17 1.93 -8.05
CA MET A 53 -3.36 2.63 -7.63
C MET A 53 -3.56 2.50 -6.11
N MET A 54 -4.24 3.49 -5.52
CA MET A 54 -4.61 3.49 -4.10
C MET A 54 -6.13 3.53 -3.97
N PHE A 55 -6.66 2.82 -2.98
CA PHE A 55 -8.10 2.70 -2.72
C PHE A 55 -8.40 2.95 -1.26
N SER A 56 -9.52 3.60 -0.96
CA SER A 56 -10.15 3.46 0.36
C SER A 56 -10.85 2.10 0.45
N LEU A 57 -10.94 1.54 1.66
CA LEU A 57 -11.57 0.23 1.88
C LEU A 57 -13.04 0.18 1.42
N GLU A 58 -13.76 1.29 1.52
CA GLU A 58 -15.14 1.42 1.03
C GLU A 58 -15.29 1.19 -0.48
N ASN A 59 -14.22 1.40 -1.25
CA ASN A 59 -14.20 1.24 -2.70
C ASN A 59 -13.82 -0.17 -3.15
N MET A 60 -13.50 -1.06 -2.21
CA MET A 60 -13.17 -2.45 -2.49
C MET A 60 -14.41 -3.34 -2.50
N TYR A 61 -14.40 -4.37 -3.35
CA TYR A 61 -15.37 -5.45 -3.33
C TYR A 61 -14.77 -6.61 -2.52
N ASP A 62 -15.41 -6.96 -1.41
CA ASP A 62 -14.96 -8.00 -0.48
C ASP A 62 -13.52 -7.79 0.08
N PRO A 63 -13.22 -6.61 0.67
CA PRO A 63 -11.91 -6.36 1.26
C PRO A 63 -11.66 -7.28 2.46
N ILE A 64 -10.40 -7.63 2.72
CA ILE A 64 -10.05 -8.21 4.02
C ILE A 64 -10.22 -7.16 5.12
N ILE A 65 -10.98 -7.53 6.15
CA ILE A 65 -11.25 -6.68 7.33
C ILE A 65 -10.30 -7.06 8.48
N LYS A 66 -9.70 -8.25 8.41
CA LYS A 66 -8.82 -8.83 9.42
C LYS A 66 -7.48 -9.18 8.79
N CYS A 67 -6.39 -8.86 9.49
CA CYS A 67 -5.06 -9.22 9.08
C CYS A 67 -4.88 -10.75 9.19
N PRO A 68 -4.52 -11.46 8.12
CA PRO A 68 -4.29 -12.90 8.19
C PRO A 68 -3.06 -13.28 9.02
N ASN A 69 -2.15 -12.33 9.28
CA ASN A 69 -0.91 -12.58 10.03
C ASN A 69 -1.08 -12.42 11.55
N CYS A 70 -1.97 -11.53 12.01
CA CYS A 70 -2.09 -11.17 13.42
C CYS A 70 -3.52 -10.97 13.93
N ASP A 71 -4.54 -11.20 13.09
CA ASP A 71 -5.98 -11.05 13.39
C ASP A 71 -6.44 -9.65 13.84
N SER A 72 -5.54 -8.67 13.74
CA SER A 72 -5.86 -7.27 13.95
C SER A 72 -6.79 -6.74 12.87
N THR A 73 -7.65 -5.80 13.24
CA THR A 73 -8.55 -5.13 12.29
C THR A 73 -7.75 -4.27 11.32
N ILE A 74 -8.04 -4.39 10.02
CA ILE A 74 -7.47 -3.50 9.02
C ILE A 74 -8.16 -2.13 9.14
N PRO A 75 -7.39 -1.03 9.33
CA PRO A 75 -7.94 0.31 9.42
C PRO A 75 -8.66 0.71 8.13
N TRP A 76 -9.86 1.26 8.27
CA TRP A 76 -10.72 1.69 7.15
C TRP A 76 -10.28 3.03 6.55
N ASP A 77 -9.57 3.82 7.33
CA ASP A 77 -9.11 5.16 7.01
C ASP A 77 -7.78 5.19 6.25
N ARG A 78 -7.15 4.04 5.99
CA ARG A 78 -5.86 3.97 5.31
C ARG A 78 -5.96 3.39 3.91
N PRO A 79 -5.13 3.86 2.97
CA PRO A 79 -5.18 3.38 1.60
C PRO A 79 -4.70 1.94 1.48
N ILE A 80 -5.40 1.19 0.62
CA ILE A 80 -5.02 -0.12 0.13
C ILE A 80 -4.35 0.08 -1.22
N LEU A 81 -3.21 -0.58 -1.44
CA LEU A 81 -2.42 -0.38 -2.65
C LEU A 81 -2.68 -1.54 -3.62
N LEU A 82 -2.92 -1.25 -4.90
CA LEU A 82 -2.77 -2.21 -5.99
C LEU A 82 -1.39 -2.06 -6.57
N MET A 83 -0.68 -3.18 -6.65
CA MET A 83 0.70 -3.24 -7.12
C MET A 83 0.76 -3.70 -8.58
N ASP A 84 1.86 -3.43 -9.28
CA ASP A 84 2.02 -3.78 -10.72
C ASP A 84 1.96 -5.29 -11.01
N ASN A 85 2.27 -6.12 -10.01
CA ASN A 85 2.14 -7.56 -10.04
C ASN A 85 0.71 -8.06 -9.75
N MET A 86 -0.28 -7.16 -9.77
CA MET A 86 -1.71 -7.42 -9.55
C MET A 86 -2.04 -7.93 -8.15
N GLN A 87 -1.15 -7.72 -7.17
CA GLN A 87 -1.44 -8.00 -5.75
C GLN A 87 -1.95 -6.75 -5.04
N PHE A 88 -2.78 -6.95 -4.03
CA PHE A 88 -3.15 -5.88 -3.12
C PHE A 88 -2.27 -5.89 -1.88
N VAL A 89 -2.05 -4.70 -1.34
CA VAL A 89 -1.28 -4.49 -0.14
C VAL A 89 -2.11 -3.70 0.87
N TYR A 90 -2.44 -4.35 1.98
CA TYR A 90 -3.31 -3.79 3.03
C TYR A 90 -2.50 -3.22 4.21
N PRO A 91 -2.92 -2.07 4.77
CA PRO A 91 -2.18 -1.36 5.79
C PRO A 91 -2.51 -1.86 7.22
N CYS A 92 -2.03 -3.05 7.60
CA CYS A 92 -2.22 -3.54 8.98
C CYS A 92 -1.46 -2.66 9.99
N SER A 93 -2.13 -2.23 11.08
CA SER A 93 -1.55 -1.35 12.11
C SER A 93 -0.54 -2.03 13.03
N ASP A 94 -0.69 -3.34 13.25
CA ASP A 94 -0.05 -4.04 14.37
C ASP A 94 1.14 -4.90 13.94
N CYS A 95 1.27 -5.17 12.63
CA CYS A 95 2.41 -5.89 12.09
C CYS A 95 3.01 -5.21 10.85
N LYS A 96 3.06 -5.91 9.72
CA LYS A 96 3.61 -5.46 8.44
C LYS A 96 2.50 -5.35 7.40
N TRP A 97 2.83 -4.73 6.27
CA TRP A 97 2.01 -4.75 5.07
C TRP A 97 1.58 -6.17 4.70
N VAL A 98 0.29 -6.34 4.47
CA VAL A 98 -0.31 -7.63 4.13
C VAL A 98 -0.45 -7.69 2.63
N TRP A 99 0.29 -8.60 2.01
CA TRP A 99 0.20 -8.88 0.58
C TRP A 99 -0.85 -9.96 0.36
N GLU A 100 -1.88 -9.64 -0.41
CA GLU A 100 -2.98 -10.56 -0.69
C GLU A 100 -3.24 -10.67 -2.20
N ARG A 101 -3.47 -11.89 -2.67
CA ARG A 101 -3.87 -12.14 -4.06
C ARG A 101 -5.39 -12.11 -4.13
N GLN A 102 -5.94 -10.93 -4.41
CA GLN A 102 -7.36 -10.81 -4.74
C GLN A 102 -7.55 -10.43 -6.20
N SER A 103 -8.67 -10.85 -6.76
CA SER A 103 -9.07 -10.44 -8.11
C SER A 103 -9.51 -8.97 -8.06
N PHE A 104 -8.80 -8.06 -8.74
CA PHE A 104 -9.27 -6.68 -8.88
C PHE A 104 -10.59 -6.65 -9.67
N ASN A 105 -11.69 -6.33 -8.99
CA ASN A 105 -13.02 -6.29 -9.60
C ASN A 105 -13.33 -4.89 -10.14
N MET A 106 -13.03 -4.65 -11.42
CA MET A 106 -13.29 -3.36 -12.10
C MET A 106 -14.77 -2.96 -12.21
N ARG A 107 -15.73 -3.81 -11.82
CA ARG A 107 -17.16 -3.54 -12.06
C ARG A 107 -17.68 -2.32 -11.29
N LYS A 108 -17.17 -2.03 -10.09
CA LYS A 108 -17.58 -0.85 -9.30
C LYS A 108 -17.15 0.46 -9.96
N PHE A 109 -15.89 0.55 -10.40
CA PHE A 109 -15.34 1.73 -11.10
C PHE A 109 -16.03 2.07 -12.42
N ARG A 110 -16.58 1.07 -13.13
CA ARG A 110 -17.30 1.31 -14.39
C ARG A 110 -18.68 1.94 -14.18
N ILE A 111 -19.29 1.78 -13.01
CA ILE A 111 -20.65 2.26 -12.73
C ILE A 111 -20.63 3.74 -12.33
N GLU A 112 -19.60 4.20 -11.63
CA GLU A 112 -19.50 5.60 -11.18
C GLU A 112 -19.06 6.59 -12.29
N ASN A 113 -18.56 6.09 -13.43
CA ASN A 113 -18.14 6.90 -14.58
C ASN A 113 -19.17 6.91 -15.73
N ARG A 114 -20.44 6.60 -15.45
CA ARG A 114 -21.57 6.70 -16.38
C ARG A 114 -22.57 7.73 -15.89
#